data_AF-A0A4Y2B934-F1
#
_entry.id   AF-A0A4Y2B934-F1
#
_cell.length_a   1.000
_cell.length_b   1.000
_cell.length_c   1.000
_cell.angle_alpha   90.00
_cell.angle_beta   90.00
_cell.angle_gamma   90.00
#
_symmetry.space_group_name_H-M   'P 1'
#
loop_
_entity.id
_entity.type
_entity.pdbx_description
1 polymer ?
#
loop_
_entity_poly.entity_id
_entity_poly.type
_entity_poly.pdbx_seq_one_letter_code
_entity_poly.pdbx_strand_id
1 'polypeptide(L)'
;MGEYFDALKKLVEETYERNHRTRVTFVCHSMGCPVTTYFFSQQSQSWKNKYIKGLLSLSGAYGGAVKAMKTIASGENLGIVIVRRSDLKIEQMSSPSLAFMLPSRQLWGPNEQLAFTKTKNYTVSNYDEFFRDIDYLTGYDMYKDTLPYAEDGMKPPGVEVVCMYGTGLDTVEKMDYRKDKSLPNSPTLLKGKGDGTVNLRSLQVCSNWEGKQKQNVYTKTFPKVEHLDMLSNRLIVDIIKHYVVTW
;
A
#
# COMPACT_ATOMS: atom_id res chain seq x y z
N MET A 1 15.15 -7.90 2.80
CA MET A 1 14.86 -7.24 1.50
C MET A 1 16.10 -7.13 0.59
N GLY A 2 17.33 -7.03 1.12
CA GLY A 2 18.56 -6.86 0.32
C GLY A 2 18.73 -7.89 -0.81
N GLU A 3 18.78 -9.19 -0.48
CA GLU A 3 18.96 -10.25 -1.50
C GLU A 3 17.88 -10.24 -2.60
N TYR A 4 16.63 -9.97 -2.23
CA TYR A 4 15.52 -9.83 -3.18
C TYR A 4 15.76 -8.65 -4.14
N PHE A 5 16.20 -7.50 -3.63
CA PHE A 5 16.47 -6.32 -4.47
C PHE A 5 17.74 -6.47 -5.32
N ASP A 6 18.75 -7.18 -4.84
CA ASP A 6 19.92 -7.52 -5.65
C ASP A 6 19.52 -8.45 -6.80
N ALA A 7 18.71 -9.47 -6.52
CA ALA A 7 18.16 -10.36 -7.54
C ALA A 7 17.25 -9.62 -8.52
N LEU A 8 16.38 -8.71 -8.03
CA LEU A 8 15.50 -7.90 -8.86
C LEU A 8 16.29 -6.95 -9.78
N LYS A 9 17.32 -6.29 -9.25
CA LYS A 9 18.22 -5.45 -10.04
C LYS A 9 18.92 -6.25 -11.13
N LYS A 10 19.46 -7.42 -10.79
CA LYS A 10 20.08 -8.33 -11.75
C LYS A 10 19.09 -8.79 -12.82
N LEU A 11 17.87 -9.13 -12.44
CA LEU A 11 16.80 -9.51 -13.37
C LEU A 11 16.49 -8.38 -14.35
N VAL A 12 16.42 -7.13 -13.88
CA VAL A 12 16.20 -5.95 -14.75
C VAL A 12 17.34 -5.81 -15.75
N GLU A 13 18.58 -5.89 -15.30
CA GLU A 13 19.77 -5.74 -16.15
C GLU A 13 19.86 -6.87 -17.20
N GLU A 14 19.62 -8.12 -16.80
CA GLU A 14 19.59 -9.26 -17.72
C GLU A 14 18.42 -9.16 -18.72
N THR A 15 17.24 -8.74 -18.27
CA THR A 15 16.08 -8.56 -19.13
C THR A 15 16.34 -7.48 -20.17
N TYR A 16 16.98 -6.38 -19.77
CA TYR A 16 17.39 -5.32 -20.68
C TYR A 16 18.33 -5.84 -21.78
N GLU A 17 19.41 -6.53 -21.43
CA GLU A 17 20.38 -7.02 -22.41
C GLU A 17 19.76 -8.09 -23.33
N ARG A 18 18.92 -8.98 -22.80
CA ARG A 18 18.24 -10.04 -23.58
C ARG A 18 17.18 -9.50 -24.55
N ASN A 19 16.60 -8.33 -24.28
CA ASN A 19 15.54 -7.74 -25.09
C ASN A 19 16.06 -6.55 -25.90
N HIS A 20 17.19 -6.72 -26.60
CA HIS A 20 17.78 -5.70 -27.47
C HIS A 20 17.99 -4.35 -26.79
N ARG A 21 18.37 -4.35 -25.50
CA ARG A 21 18.57 -3.12 -24.71
C ARG A 21 17.31 -2.27 -24.59
N THR A 22 16.15 -2.93 -24.54
CA THR A 22 14.86 -2.30 -24.30
C THR A 22 14.66 -2.08 -22.80
N ARG A 23 14.29 -0.84 -22.43
CA ARG A 23 14.01 -0.48 -21.04
C ARG A 23 12.80 -1.26 -20.48
N VAL A 24 12.92 -1.71 -19.23
CA VAL A 24 11.93 -2.53 -18.53
C VAL A 24 10.78 -1.68 -18.01
N THR A 25 9.54 -2.15 -18.21
CA THR A 25 8.35 -1.58 -17.57
C THR A 25 8.04 -2.36 -16.31
N PHE A 26 7.92 -1.66 -15.18
CA PHE A 26 7.43 -2.25 -13.94
C PHE A 26 5.91 -2.17 -13.88
N VAL A 27 5.27 -3.26 -13.45
CA VAL A 27 3.85 -3.27 -13.09
C VAL A 27 3.76 -3.73 -11.65
N CYS A 28 3.17 -2.91 -10.78
CA CYS A 28 3.00 -3.23 -9.37
C CYS A 28 1.51 -3.20 -9.01
N HIS A 29 1.15 -3.93 -7.96
CA HIS A 29 -0.19 -3.91 -7.39
C HIS A 29 -0.13 -3.76 -5.87
N SER A 30 -1.07 -2.99 -5.29
CA SER A 30 -1.27 -2.89 -3.84
C SER A 30 0.03 -2.53 -3.09
N MET A 31 0.41 -3.31 -2.07
CA MET A 31 1.68 -3.17 -1.33
C MET A 31 2.92 -3.31 -2.21
N GLY A 32 2.85 -4.05 -3.33
CA GLY A 32 3.98 -4.16 -4.26
C GLY A 32 4.41 -2.81 -4.82
N CYS A 33 3.52 -1.82 -4.85
CA CYS A 33 3.84 -0.48 -5.35
C CYS A 33 4.77 0.33 -4.43
N PRO A 34 4.47 0.55 -3.14
CA PRO A 34 5.43 1.19 -2.23
C PRO A 34 6.74 0.39 -2.07
N VAL A 35 6.71 -0.94 -2.21
CA VAL A 35 7.94 -1.75 -2.24
C VAL A 35 8.76 -1.47 -3.51
N THR A 36 8.12 -1.33 -4.67
CA THR A 36 8.77 -1.01 -5.94
C THR A 36 9.37 0.39 -5.94
N THR A 37 8.68 1.38 -5.37
CA THR A 37 9.22 2.74 -5.24
C THR A 37 10.34 2.81 -4.21
N TYR A 38 10.28 2.02 -3.13
CA TYR A 38 11.42 1.84 -2.24
C TYR A 38 12.63 1.23 -2.98
N PHE A 39 12.44 0.19 -3.80
CA PHE A 39 13.51 -0.33 -4.66
C PHE A 39 14.13 0.76 -5.55
N PHE A 40 13.30 1.61 -6.18
CA PHE A 40 13.79 2.72 -7.00
C PHE A 40 14.49 3.84 -6.21
N SER A 41 14.19 4.01 -4.92
CA SER A 41 14.93 4.95 -4.07
C SER A 41 16.36 4.48 -3.79
N GLN A 42 16.59 3.16 -3.84
CA GLN A 42 17.92 2.56 -3.66
C GLN A 42 18.77 2.55 -4.95
N GLN A 43 18.22 2.96 -6.09
CA GLN A 43 18.95 3.01 -7.37
C GLN A 43 19.33 4.43 -7.77
N SER A 44 20.51 4.59 -8.38
CA SER A 44 20.92 5.87 -8.93
C SER A 44 19.99 6.31 -10.07
N GLN A 45 19.85 7.62 -10.26
CA GLN A 45 19.04 8.14 -11.36
C GLN A 45 19.59 7.72 -12.74
N SER A 46 20.91 7.59 -12.89
CA SER A 46 21.53 7.10 -14.12
C SER A 46 21.16 5.64 -14.41
N TRP A 47 21.10 4.78 -13.39
CA TRP A 47 20.63 3.41 -13.53
C TRP A 47 19.16 3.39 -13.97
N LYS A 48 18.29 4.15 -13.30
CA LYS A 48 16.86 4.24 -13.66
C LYS A 48 16.65 4.74 -15.09
N ASN A 49 17.39 5.77 -15.50
CA ASN A 49 17.34 6.30 -16.86
C ASN A 49 17.78 5.27 -17.91
N LYS A 50 18.79 4.44 -17.59
CA LYS A 50 19.29 3.41 -18.50
C LYS A 50 18.31 2.24 -18.63
N TYR A 51 17.78 1.74 -17.52
CA TYR A 51 17.11 0.45 -17.50
C TYR A 51 15.58 0.51 -17.42
N ILE A 52 14.98 1.61 -16.95
CA ILE A 52 13.55 1.65 -16.63
C ILE A 52 12.79 2.52 -17.64
N LYS A 53 11.73 1.95 -18.23
CA LYS A 53 10.79 2.67 -19.11
C LYS A 53 9.86 3.53 -18.25
N GLY A 54 9.20 2.88 -17.29
CA GLY A 54 8.27 3.51 -16.36
C GLY A 54 7.66 2.50 -15.39
N LEU A 55 6.74 2.99 -14.55
CA LEU A 55 6.00 2.26 -13.53
C LEU A 55 4.49 2.37 -13.79
N LEU A 56 3.84 1.24 -14.06
CA LEU A 56 2.39 1.11 -14.03
C LEU A 56 1.98 0.71 -12.60
N SER A 57 1.39 1.66 -11.86
CA SER A 57 0.95 1.46 -10.48
C SER A 57 -0.54 1.13 -10.43
N LEU A 58 -0.88 -0.06 -9.93
CA LEU A 58 -2.25 -0.55 -9.81
C LEU A 58 -2.70 -0.56 -8.34
N SER A 59 -3.62 0.33 -7.96
CA SER A 59 -4.10 0.52 -6.59
C SER A 59 -2.96 0.55 -5.55
N GLY A 60 -1.91 1.32 -5.86
CA GLY A 60 -0.75 1.44 -5.01
C GLY A 60 -1.12 1.94 -3.61
N ALA A 61 -0.83 1.12 -2.60
CA ALA A 61 -1.23 1.40 -1.22
C ALA A 61 -0.14 2.20 -0.48
N TYR A 62 0.25 3.34 -1.05
CA TYR A 62 1.47 4.06 -0.69
C TYR A 62 1.55 4.53 0.75
N GLY A 63 0.45 5.04 1.31
CA GLY A 63 0.41 5.51 2.70
C GLY A 63 -0.15 4.48 3.68
N GLY A 64 -0.29 3.22 3.28
CA GLY A 64 -0.98 2.20 4.08
C GLY A 64 -2.50 2.26 3.93
N ALA A 65 -3.19 1.46 4.75
CA ALA A 65 -4.66 1.39 4.78
C ALA A 65 -5.17 1.15 6.20
N VAL A 66 -6.29 1.78 6.57
CA VAL A 66 -6.91 1.57 7.91
C VAL A 66 -7.35 0.12 8.09
N LYS A 67 -7.64 -0.60 6.99
CA LYS A 67 -7.92 -2.04 7.00
C LYS A 67 -6.76 -2.85 7.62
N ALA A 68 -5.50 -2.45 7.45
CA ALA A 68 -4.36 -3.14 8.06
C ALA A 68 -4.42 -3.07 9.60
N MET A 69 -4.71 -1.88 10.15
CA MET A 69 -4.91 -1.68 11.60
C MET A 69 -6.08 -2.51 12.14
N LYS A 70 -7.18 -2.62 11.37
CA LYS A 70 -8.33 -3.48 11.70
C LYS A 70 -7.95 -4.96 11.73
N THR A 71 -7.14 -5.42 10.77
CA THR A 71 -6.65 -6.80 10.70
C THR A 71 -5.75 -7.12 11.89
N ILE A 72 -4.85 -6.21 12.27
CA ILE A 72 -4.00 -6.36 13.46
C ILE A 72 -4.86 -6.51 14.73
N ALA A 73 -5.82 -5.62 14.96
CA ALA A 73 -6.66 -5.68 16.16
C ALA A 73 -7.52 -6.95 16.19
N SER A 74 -8.32 -7.17 15.15
CA SER A 74 -9.45 -8.09 15.22
C SER A 74 -9.32 -9.31 14.30
N GLY A 75 -8.26 -9.42 13.50
CA GLY A 75 -8.11 -10.41 12.43
C GLY A 75 -9.04 -10.14 11.24
N GLU A 76 -8.72 -10.76 10.11
CA GLU A 76 -9.55 -10.75 8.90
C GLU A 76 -9.74 -12.18 8.37
N ASN A 77 -10.96 -12.54 7.97
CA ASN A 77 -11.19 -13.88 7.40
C ASN A 77 -10.84 -13.94 5.92
N LEU A 78 -10.52 -12.80 5.27
CA LEU A 78 -10.14 -12.67 3.86
C LEU A 78 -11.12 -13.37 2.87
N GLY A 79 -12.38 -13.61 3.28
CA GLY A 79 -13.34 -14.42 2.53
C GLY A 79 -13.10 -15.95 2.60
N ILE A 80 -12.06 -16.39 3.32
CA ILE A 80 -11.73 -17.79 3.58
C ILE A 80 -12.57 -18.28 4.77
N VAL A 81 -13.63 -19.03 4.49
CA VAL A 81 -14.59 -19.52 5.49
C VAL A 81 -14.08 -20.76 6.24
N ILE A 82 -13.07 -21.44 5.71
CA ILE A 82 -12.61 -22.76 6.18
C ILE A 82 -11.65 -22.66 7.39
N VAL A 83 -10.98 -21.53 7.59
CA VAL A 83 -10.00 -21.35 8.68
C VAL A 83 -10.56 -20.46 9.78
N ARG A 84 -10.31 -20.81 11.05
CA ARG A 84 -10.76 -20.00 12.19
C ARG A 84 -10.09 -18.63 12.14
N ARG A 85 -10.89 -17.58 12.40
CA ARG A 85 -10.42 -16.18 12.45
C ARG A 85 -9.25 -15.97 13.42
N SER A 86 -9.23 -16.70 14.53
CA SER A 86 -8.15 -16.65 15.53
C SER A 86 -6.82 -17.11 14.94
N ASP A 87 -6.84 -18.18 14.16
CA ASP A 87 -5.64 -18.82 13.63
C ASP A 87 -5.10 -18.00 12.46
N LEU A 88 -6.00 -17.48 11.60
CA LEU A 88 -5.67 -16.49 10.58
C LEU A 88 -5.11 -15.20 11.19
N LYS A 89 -5.64 -14.74 12.33
CA LYS A 89 -5.13 -13.55 13.00
C LYS A 89 -3.68 -13.74 13.44
N ILE A 90 -3.32 -14.90 14.01
CA ILE A 90 -1.94 -15.18 14.44
C ILE A 90 -0.99 -15.13 13.24
N GLU A 91 -1.37 -15.75 12.12
CA GLU A 91 -0.60 -15.72 10.88
C GLU A 91 -0.46 -14.28 10.35
N GLN A 92 -1.57 -13.56 10.23
CA GLN A 92 -1.61 -12.19 9.70
C GLN A 92 -0.76 -11.22 10.52
N MET A 93 -0.84 -11.33 11.85
CA MET A 93 -0.06 -10.48 12.75
C MET A 93 1.43 -10.80 12.66
N SER A 94 1.81 -12.05 12.46
CA SER A 94 3.22 -12.45 12.35
C SER A 94 3.94 -11.87 11.13
N SER A 95 3.19 -11.32 10.16
CA SER A 95 3.72 -10.75 8.92
C SER A 95 4.06 -9.25 9.06
N PRO A 96 5.35 -8.84 8.99
CA PRO A 96 5.74 -7.43 9.08
C PRO A 96 5.17 -6.55 7.96
N SER A 97 4.76 -7.15 6.83
CA SER A 97 4.04 -6.48 5.75
C SER A 97 2.76 -5.81 6.23
N LEU A 98 2.09 -6.36 7.24
CA LEU A 98 0.88 -5.77 7.78
C LEU A 98 1.17 -4.51 8.60
N ALA A 99 2.29 -4.50 9.35
CA ALA A 99 2.78 -3.32 10.06
C ALA A 99 3.29 -2.23 9.10
N PHE A 100 3.99 -2.62 8.02
CA PHE A 100 4.38 -1.74 6.91
C PHE A 100 3.18 -1.03 6.28
N MET A 101 2.01 -1.68 6.28
CA MET A 101 0.76 -1.19 5.69
C MET A 101 -0.11 -0.35 6.65
N LEU A 102 0.38 0.00 7.84
CA LEU A 102 -0.34 0.90 8.74
C LEU A 102 -0.48 2.32 8.15
N PRO A 103 -1.57 3.05 8.48
CA PRO A 103 -1.75 4.43 8.05
C PRO A 103 -0.55 5.33 8.40
N SER A 104 -0.02 6.02 7.39
CA SER A 104 1.15 6.87 7.50
C SER A 104 0.85 8.26 8.08
N ARG A 105 1.72 8.75 8.96
CA ARG A 105 1.68 10.13 9.48
C ARG A 105 1.81 11.22 8.40
N GLN A 106 2.22 10.87 7.19
CA GLN A 106 2.28 11.81 6.07
C GLN A 106 0.90 12.09 5.45
N LEU A 107 -0.10 11.22 5.69
CA LEU A 107 -1.45 11.36 5.11
C LEU A 107 -2.58 11.45 6.13
N TRP A 108 -2.38 10.98 7.36
CA TRP A 108 -3.33 11.12 8.46
C TRP A 108 -2.77 12.10 9.48
N GLY A 109 -3.61 13.05 9.91
CA GLY A 109 -3.20 14.06 10.89
C GLY A 109 -2.93 13.46 12.27
N PRO A 110 -2.09 14.10 13.10
CA PRO A 110 -1.72 13.58 14.42
C PRO A 110 -2.92 13.42 15.37
N ASN A 111 -3.97 14.22 15.17
CA ASN A 111 -5.21 14.19 15.95
C ASN A 111 -6.35 13.43 15.23
N GLU A 112 -6.09 12.88 14.05
CA GLU A 112 -7.11 12.18 13.26
C GLU A 112 -7.34 10.79 13.84
N GLN A 113 -8.54 10.56 14.36
CA GLN A 113 -8.93 9.29 14.98
C GLN A 113 -9.06 8.18 13.93
N LEU A 114 -8.27 7.12 14.09
CA LEU A 114 -8.34 5.87 13.33
C LEU A 114 -9.17 4.81 14.06
N ALA A 115 -9.06 4.77 15.38
CA ALA A 115 -9.90 3.96 16.25
C ALA A 115 -10.25 4.73 17.52
N PHE A 116 -11.40 4.45 18.13
CA PHE A 116 -11.79 5.10 19.39
C PHE A 116 -12.73 4.24 20.23
N THR A 117 -12.57 4.35 21.54
CA THR A 117 -13.37 3.69 22.58
C THR A 117 -14.18 4.75 23.35
N LYS A 118 -14.84 4.36 24.45
CA LYS A 118 -15.51 5.32 25.34
C LYS A 118 -14.53 6.26 26.06
N THR A 119 -13.26 5.85 26.20
CA THR A 119 -12.27 6.53 27.06
C THR A 119 -11.00 6.93 26.32
N LYS A 120 -10.76 6.43 25.11
CA LYS A 120 -9.48 6.59 24.42
C LYS A 120 -9.63 6.73 22.91
N ASN A 121 -8.72 7.48 22.30
CA ASN A 121 -8.60 7.67 20.86
C ASN A 121 -7.22 7.18 20.40
N TYR A 122 -7.18 6.48 19.28
CA TYR A 122 -5.96 6.02 18.62
C TYR A 122 -5.81 6.72 17.27
N THR A 123 -4.64 7.28 17.04
CA THR A 123 -4.22 8.03 15.87
C THR A 123 -2.86 7.50 15.39
N VAL A 124 -2.35 8.06 14.30
CA VAL A 124 -0.96 7.78 13.85
C VAL A 124 0.12 8.20 14.84
N SER A 125 -0.22 9.02 15.85
CA SER A 125 0.73 9.55 16.83
C SER A 125 0.88 8.71 18.09
N ASN A 126 0.01 7.73 18.33
CA ASN A 126 0.02 6.89 19.53
C ASN A 126 -0.19 5.41 19.21
N TYR A 127 0.48 4.92 18.16
CA TYR A 127 0.44 3.49 17.83
C TYR A 127 1.01 2.60 18.95
N ASP A 128 1.98 3.08 19.72
CA ASP A 128 2.51 2.35 20.88
C ASP A 128 1.41 2.03 21.90
N GLU A 129 0.54 3.00 22.17
CA GLU A 129 -0.62 2.84 23.05
C GLU A 129 -1.64 1.88 22.46
N PHE A 130 -1.93 1.99 21.15
CA PHE A 130 -2.81 1.06 20.45
C PHE A 130 -2.32 -0.38 20.56
N PHE A 131 -1.05 -0.62 20.25
CA PHE A 131 -0.45 -1.96 20.28
C PHE A 131 -0.36 -2.54 21.70
N ARG A 132 -0.17 -1.69 22.72
CA ARG A 132 -0.25 -2.10 24.13
C ARG A 132 -1.65 -2.54 24.51
N ASP A 133 -2.66 -1.76 24.13
CA ASP A 133 -4.05 -2.01 24.52
C ASP A 133 -4.68 -3.22 23.80
N ILE A 134 -4.07 -3.69 22.70
CA ILE A 134 -4.43 -4.96 22.04
C ILE A 134 -3.55 -6.14 22.46
N ASP A 135 -2.64 -5.95 23.42
CA ASP A 135 -1.66 -6.94 23.89
C ASP A 135 -0.77 -7.52 22.77
N TYR A 136 -0.22 -6.64 21.92
CA TYR A 136 0.61 -7.04 20.76
C TYR A 136 1.78 -6.07 20.48
N LEU A 137 2.67 -5.88 21.45
CA LEU A 137 3.81 -4.96 21.29
C LEU A 137 4.81 -5.39 20.20
N THR A 138 4.91 -6.68 19.88
CA THR A 138 5.71 -7.15 18.73
C THR A 138 5.30 -6.47 17.42
N GLY A 139 4.00 -6.20 17.23
CA GLY A 139 3.52 -5.46 16.06
C GLY A 139 3.99 -4.00 16.04
N TYR A 140 4.17 -3.38 17.21
CA TYR A 140 4.76 -2.04 17.31
C TYR A 140 6.25 -2.04 16.97
N ASP A 141 6.99 -3.07 17.38
CA ASP A 141 8.38 -3.25 16.98
C ASP A 141 8.50 -3.43 15.47
N MET A 142 7.67 -4.29 14.87
CA MET A 142 7.58 -4.45 13.40
C MET A 142 7.24 -3.13 12.70
N TYR A 143 6.32 -2.32 13.27
CA TYR A 143 5.99 -1.00 12.71
C TYR A 143 7.20 -0.08 12.71
N LYS A 144 7.94 0.03 13.83
CA LYS A 144 9.17 0.84 13.90
C LYS A 144 10.21 0.38 12.88
N ASP A 145 10.42 -0.94 12.76
CA ASP A 145 11.41 -1.52 11.86
C ASP A 145 11.06 -1.27 10.39
N THR A 146 9.76 -1.24 10.05
CA THR A 146 9.28 -1.07 8.67
C THR A 146 9.04 0.38 8.28
N LEU A 147 8.89 1.29 9.25
CA LEU A 147 8.54 2.70 9.03
C LEU A 147 9.47 3.42 8.03
N PRO A 148 10.81 3.30 8.10
CA PRO A 148 11.68 3.99 7.14
C PRO A 148 11.42 3.56 5.68
N TYR A 149 11.14 2.28 5.46
CA TYR A 149 10.88 1.72 4.14
C TYR A 149 9.51 2.15 3.60
N ALA A 150 8.50 2.20 4.47
CA ALA A 150 7.16 2.68 4.12
C ALA A 150 7.20 4.17 3.74
N GLU A 151 7.91 4.99 4.51
CA GLU A 151 8.07 6.43 4.23
C GLU A 151 8.85 6.68 2.94
N ASP A 152 9.91 5.91 2.68
CA ASP A 152 10.65 5.99 1.42
C ASP A 152 9.80 5.53 0.22
N GLY A 153 8.95 4.53 0.41
CA GLY A 153 8.00 4.04 -0.60
C GLY A 153 6.99 5.09 -1.07
N MET A 154 6.81 6.19 -0.32
CA MET A 154 5.93 7.30 -0.72
C MET A 154 6.62 8.38 -1.56
N LYS A 155 7.95 8.33 -1.73
CA LYS A 155 8.71 9.34 -2.46
C LYS A 155 8.57 9.18 -3.98
N PRO A 156 8.69 10.27 -4.76
CA PRO A 156 8.68 10.19 -6.22
C PRO A 156 9.77 9.22 -6.74
N PRO A 157 9.44 8.24 -7.60
CA PRO A 157 10.39 7.21 -8.00
C PRO A 157 11.44 7.68 -9.01
N GLY A 158 11.27 8.85 -9.62
CA GLY A 158 12.21 9.37 -10.63
C GLY A 158 12.18 8.56 -11.94
N VAL A 159 11.03 7.98 -12.28
CA VAL A 159 10.72 7.32 -13.56
C VAL A 159 9.34 7.77 -14.00
N GLU A 160 8.98 7.55 -15.28
CA GLU A 160 7.60 7.82 -15.70
C GLU A 160 6.62 6.93 -14.90
N VAL A 161 5.50 7.50 -14.46
CA VAL A 161 4.49 6.78 -13.68
C VAL A 161 3.14 6.89 -14.36
N VAL A 162 2.44 5.76 -14.51
CA VAL A 162 1.00 5.73 -14.77
C VAL A 162 0.33 5.18 -13.52
N CYS A 163 -0.32 6.06 -12.78
CA CYS A 163 -1.04 5.70 -11.58
C CYS A 163 -2.51 5.39 -11.87
N MET A 164 -2.92 4.18 -11.53
CA MET A 164 -4.25 3.65 -11.79
C MET A 164 -4.86 3.17 -10.48
N TYR A 165 -6.05 3.67 -10.12
CA TYR A 165 -6.73 3.22 -8.90
C TYR A 165 -8.25 3.33 -8.98
N GLY A 166 -8.91 2.44 -8.25
CA GLY A 166 -10.36 2.44 -8.06
C GLY A 166 -10.83 3.60 -7.18
N THR A 167 -12.05 4.10 -7.41
CA THR A 167 -12.66 5.14 -6.55
C THR A 167 -14.14 4.87 -6.29
N GLY A 168 -14.67 5.45 -5.21
CA GLY A 168 -16.11 5.47 -4.94
C GLY A 168 -16.67 4.20 -4.33
N LEU A 169 -15.82 3.35 -3.74
CA LEU A 169 -16.24 2.20 -2.94
C LEU A 169 -16.07 2.47 -1.44
N ASP A 170 -16.99 1.92 -0.65
CA ASP A 170 -16.97 2.00 0.81
C ASP A 170 -15.75 1.29 1.37
N THR A 171 -14.84 2.08 1.94
CA THR A 171 -13.54 1.61 2.45
C THR A 171 -13.44 1.93 3.93
N VAL A 172 -12.88 1.02 4.74
CA VAL A 172 -12.75 1.26 6.19
C VAL A 172 -11.90 2.52 6.42
N GLU A 173 -12.46 3.50 7.13
CA GLU A 173 -11.80 4.76 7.48
C GLU A 173 -11.55 4.87 8.98
N LYS A 174 -12.47 4.38 9.81
CA LYS A 174 -12.33 4.39 11.28
C LYS A 174 -12.99 3.18 11.93
N MET A 175 -12.55 2.86 13.15
CA MET A 175 -13.10 1.79 13.99
C MET A 175 -13.69 2.36 15.29
N ASP A 176 -15.01 2.26 15.46
CA ASP A 176 -15.73 2.71 16.66
C ASP A 176 -16.03 1.52 17.60
N TYR A 177 -15.39 1.51 18.77
CA TYR A 177 -15.54 0.49 19.81
C TYR A 177 -16.45 0.94 20.97
N ARG A 178 -17.24 2.02 20.81
CA ARG A 178 -18.07 2.56 21.90
C ARG A 178 -19.34 1.77 22.17
N LYS A 179 -19.92 1.11 21.15
CA LYS A 179 -21.23 0.46 21.28
C LYS A 179 -21.15 -0.83 22.09
N ASP A 180 -20.33 -1.80 21.69
CA ASP A 180 -20.15 -3.07 22.40
C ASP A 180 -18.82 -3.74 22.05
N LYS A 181 -18.21 -4.39 23.06
CA LYS A 181 -16.90 -5.08 23.10
C LYS A 181 -15.67 -4.16 23.10
N SER A 182 -14.88 -4.31 24.16
CA SER A 182 -13.58 -3.69 24.34
C SER A 182 -12.68 -4.02 23.15
N LEU A 183 -11.88 -3.02 22.74
CA LEU A 183 -10.69 -3.26 21.94
C LEU A 183 -10.01 -4.56 22.44
N PRO A 184 -9.64 -5.51 21.56
CA PRO A 184 -9.48 -5.33 20.12
C PRO A 184 -10.63 -5.84 19.23
N ASN A 185 -11.80 -6.19 19.80
CA ASN A 185 -12.78 -7.01 19.09
C ASN A 185 -14.02 -6.24 18.57
N SER A 186 -14.46 -6.58 17.36
CA SER A 186 -15.78 -6.23 16.77
C SER A 186 -16.14 -4.73 16.73
N PRO A 187 -15.31 -3.85 16.15
CA PRO A 187 -15.66 -2.43 15.99
C PRO A 187 -16.83 -2.24 15.02
N THR A 188 -17.59 -1.16 15.21
CA THR A 188 -18.40 -0.58 14.13
C THR A 188 -17.46 0.11 13.14
N LEU A 189 -17.50 -0.31 11.87
CA LEU A 189 -16.62 0.23 10.84
C LEU A 189 -17.25 1.46 10.20
N LEU A 190 -16.63 2.63 10.37
CA LEU A 190 -17.00 3.83 9.64
C LEU A 190 -16.31 3.82 8.28
N LYS A 191 -17.08 4.05 7.22
CA LYS A 191 -16.61 3.95 5.84
C LYS A 191 -16.31 5.33 5.25
N GLY A 192 -15.24 5.40 4.49
CA GLY A 192 -14.84 6.53 3.65
C GLY A 192 -14.70 6.09 2.20
N LYS A 193 -14.15 6.96 1.36
CA LYS A 193 -13.92 6.69 -0.06
C LYS A 193 -12.63 5.89 -0.27
N GLY A 194 -12.65 4.96 -1.20
CA GLY A 194 -11.48 4.22 -1.67
C GLY A 194 -11.87 3.21 -2.73
N ASP A 195 -11.12 2.11 -2.80
CA ASP A 195 -11.36 0.97 -3.70
C ASP A 195 -11.90 -0.28 -2.99
N GLY A 196 -12.39 -0.13 -1.76
CA GLY A 196 -12.89 -1.22 -0.92
C GLY A 196 -11.83 -1.79 0.04
N THR A 197 -10.54 -1.54 -0.23
CA THR A 197 -9.42 -1.98 0.62
C THR A 197 -8.54 -0.81 1.07
N VAL A 198 -8.14 0.06 0.15
CA VAL A 198 -7.19 1.16 0.39
C VAL A 198 -7.92 2.50 0.35
N ASN A 199 -7.68 3.33 1.36
CA ASN A 199 -8.27 4.66 1.46
C ASN A 199 -7.84 5.55 0.28
N LEU A 200 -8.76 6.36 -0.25
CA LEU A 200 -8.52 7.20 -1.43
C LEU A 200 -7.26 8.07 -1.31
N ARG A 201 -7.01 8.64 -0.12
CA ARG A 201 -5.82 9.46 0.13
C ARG A 201 -4.50 8.73 -0.07
N SER A 202 -4.47 7.42 0.23
CA SER A 202 -3.30 6.55 0.06
C SER A 202 -3.12 6.17 -1.41
N LEU A 203 -4.22 5.87 -2.11
CA LEU A 203 -4.22 5.61 -3.56
C LEU A 203 -3.72 6.82 -4.37
N GLN A 204 -3.97 8.04 -3.88
CA GLN A 204 -3.63 9.31 -4.55
C GLN A 204 -2.18 9.78 -4.36
N VAL A 205 -1.35 9.09 -3.56
CA VAL A 205 0.04 9.56 -3.31
C VAL A 205 0.84 9.71 -4.60
N CYS A 206 0.70 8.75 -5.50
CA CYS A 206 1.36 8.76 -6.80
C CYS A 206 1.02 10.00 -7.65
N SER A 207 -0.23 10.46 -7.65
CA SER A 207 -0.63 11.64 -8.45
C SER A 207 0.02 12.91 -7.92
N ASN A 208 0.34 12.94 -6.62
CA ASN A 208 1.02 14.07 -5.99
C ASN A 208 2.51 14.14 -6.30
N TRP A 209 3.06 13.23 -7.11
CA TRP A 209 4.43 13.30 -7.62
C TRP A 209 4.56 14.16 -8.89
N GLU A 210 3.45 14.56 -9.50
CA GLU A 210 3.45 15.52 -10.60
C GLU A 210 4.19 16.81 -10.18
N GLY A 211 5.14 17.25 -11.00
CA GLY A 211 6.01 18.40 -10.69
C GLY A 211 7.08 18.17 -9.61
N LYS A 212 7.12 17.00 -8.94
CA LYS A 212 8.14 16.64 -7.94
C LYS A 212 9.28 15.77 -8.48
N GLN A 213 9.21 15.43 -9.77
CA GLN A 213 10.23 14.70 -10.51
C GLN A 213 10.26 15.19 -11.96
N LYS A 214 11.34 14.90 -12.69
CA LYS A 214 11.49 15.33 -14.10
C LYS A 214 10.58 14.53 -15.05
N GLN A 215 10.31 13.28 -14.71
CA GLN A 215 9.54 12.35 -15.53
C GLN A 215 8.04 12.53 -15.29
N ASN A 216 7.24 12.32 -16.33
CA ASN A 216 5.80 12.52 -16.28
C ASN A 216 5.10 11.56 -15.32
N VAL A 217 4.00 12.03 -14.76
CA VAL A 217 3.10 11.26 -13.90
C VAL A 217 1.70 11.40 -14.47
N TYR A 218 1.13 10.29 -14.92
CA TYR A 218 -0.24 10.24 -15.44
C TYR A 218 -1.14 9.57 -14.42
N THR A 219 -2.35 10.11 -14.23
CA THR A 219 -3.33 9.52 -13.32
C THR A 219 -4.57 9.08 -14.08
N LYS A 220 -5.03 7.86 -13.84
CA LYS A 220 -6.30 7.34 -14.33
C LYS A 220 -7.09 6.75 -13.16
N THR A 221 -8.30 7.25 -12.95
CA THR A 221 -9.18 6.74 -11.90
C THR A 221 -10.28 5.88 -12.52
N PHE A 222 -10.70 4.85 -11.80
CA PHE A 222 -11.70 3.90 -12.26
C PHE A 222 -12.87 3.84 -11.28
N PRO A 223 -13.99 4.54 -11.58
CA PRO A 223 -15.16 4.53 -10.70
C PRO A 223 -15.67 3.12 -10.46
N LYS A 224 -15.92 2.78 -9.19
CA LYS A 224 -16.48 1.50 -8.72
C LYS A 224 -15.67 0.26 -9.08
N VAL A 225 -14.39 0.40 -9.42
CA VAL A 225 -13.49 -0.75 -9.58
C VAL A 225 -12.91 -1.11 -8.22
N GLU A 226 -13.12 -2.36 -7.80
CA GLU A 226 -12.59 -2.90 -6.55
C GLU A 226 -11.09 -3.20 -6.64
N HIS A 227 -10.42 -3.16 -5.50
CA HIS A 227 -8.98 -3.34 -5.32
C HIS A 227 -8.37 -4.53 -6.08
N LEU A 228 -9.03 -5.68 -6.11
CA LEU A 228 -8.60 -6.89 -6.82
C LEU A 228 -9.19 -6.95 -8.24
N ASP A 229 -10.42 -6.51 -8.42
CA ASP A 229 -11.10 -6.51 -9.73
C ASP A 229 -10.30 -5.74 -10.79
N MET A 230 -9.53 -4.74 -10.37
CA MET A 230 -8.67 -3.98 -11.27
C MET A 230 -7.68 -4.83 -12.07
N LEU A 231 -7.22 -5.95 -11.53
CA LEU A 231 -6.24 -6.84 -12.16
C LEU A 231 -6.82 -7.57 -13.38
N SER A 232 -8.15 -7.73 -13.42
CA SER A 232 -8.87 -8.39 -14.51
C SER A 232 -9.76 -7.42 -15.31
N ASN A 233 -9.79 -6.15 -14.93
CA ASN A 233 -10.57 -5.12 -15.61
C ASN A 233 -10.04 -4.91 -17.03
N ARG A 234 -10.90 -5.13 -18.03
CA ARG A 234 -10.52 -5.07 -19.46
C ARG A 234 -9.90 -3.73 -19.84
N LEU A 235 -10.47 -2.61 -19.40
CA LEU A 235 -9.93 -1.28 -19.73
C LEU A 235 -8.52 -1.08 -19.17
N ILE A 236 -8.27 -1.56 -17.95
CA ILE A 236 -6.95 -1.49 -17.31
C ILE A 236 -5.95 -2.38 -18.05
N VAL A 237 -6.34 -3.61 -18.38
CA VAL A 237 -5.52 -4.54 -19.16
C VAL A 237 -5.18 -3.95 -20.53
N ASP A 238 -6.12 -3.29 -21.20
CA ASP A 238 -5.89 -2.65 -22.50
C ASP A 238 -4.94 -1.45 -22.38
N ILE A 239 -5.01 -0.67 -21.29
CA ILE A 239 -4.03 0.39 -20.99
C ILE A 239 -2.63 -0.21 -20.79
N ILE A 240 -2.51 -1.29 -20.02
CA ILE A 240 -1.23 -1.96 -19.79
C ILE A 240 -0.65 -2.47 -21.12
N LYS A 241 -1.46 -3.16 -21.94
CA LYS A 241 -1.05 -3.63 -23.27
C LYS A 241 -0.57 -2.48 -24.15
N HIS A 242 -1.34 -1.40 -24.22
CA HIS A 242 -0.96 -0.24 -25.01
C HIS A 242 0.38 0.35 -24.52
N TYR A 243 0.56 0.53 -23.21
CA TYR A 243 1.80 1.10 -22.66
C TYR A 243 3.03 0.21 -22.92
N VAL A 244 2.87 -1.11 -22.82
CA VAL A 244 3.98 -2.07 -23.02
C VAL A 244 4.33 -2.26 -24.50
N VAL A 245 3.33 -2.24 -25.40
CA VAL A 245 3.52 -2.52 -26.83
C VAL A 245 3.90 -1.28 -27.65
N THR A 246 3.58 -0.07 -27.18
CA THR A 246 3.95 1.15 -27.90
C THR A 246 5.42 1.47 -27.67
N TRP A 247 6.22 1.39 -28.73
CA TRP A 247 7.67 1.59 -28.77
C TRP A 247 8.05 3.07 -28.87
#